data_AF-A0A929SQB3-F1
#
_entry.id   AF-A0A929SQB3-F1
#
_cell.length_a   1.000
_cell.length_b   1.000
_cell.length_c   1.000
_cell.angle_alpha   90.00
_cell.angle_beta   90.00
_cell.angle_gamma   90.00
#
_symmetry.space_group_name_H-M   'P 1'
#
loop_
_entity.id
_entity.type
_entity.pdbx_description
1 polymer ?
#
loop_
_entity_poly.entity_id
_entity_poly.type
_entity_poly.pdbx_seq_one_letter_code
_entity_poly.pdbx_strand_id
1 'polypeptide(L)' 'MKETIGAIITLEILNIQGKFTKEEIIKKLKKKMITDGTTDGMSYNQLETYIEKKIDSLAEYGLIGKTTVYYFSV' A
#
# COMPACT_ATOMS: atom_id res chain seq x y z
N MET A 1 -14.39 4.66 15.26
CA MET A 1 -14.56 3.81 14.05
C MET A 1 -13.29 2.98 13.89
N LYS A 2 -13.38 1.67 13.64
CA LYS A 2 -12.20 0.92 13.18
C LYS A 2 -11.81 1.45 11.81
N GLU A 3 -10.54 1.75 11.59
CA GLU A 3 -10.05 2.11 10.27
C GLU A 3 -10.22 0.93 9.31
N THR A 4 -10.68 1.19 8.09
CA THR A 4 -10.79 0.14 7.06
C THR A 4 -9.40 -0.24 6.57
N ILE A 5 -9.25 -1.47 6.07
CA ILE A 5 -7.97 -1.92 5.52
C ILE A 5 -7.48 -0.98 4.40
N GLY A 6 -8.39 -0.46 3.60
CA GLY A 6 -8.09 0.52 2.56
C GLY A 6 -7.56 1.84 3.10
N ALA A 7 -8.08 2.33 4.24
CA ALA A 7 -7.57 3.53 4.90
C ALA A 7 -6.15 3.29 5.45
N ILE A 8 -5.92 2.15 6.12
CA ILE A 8 -4.60 1.78 6.66
C ILE A 8 -3.55 1.71 5.54
N ILE A 9 -3.87 1.04 4.42
CA ILE A 9 -2.98 0.93 3.27
C ILE A 9 -2.66 2.31 2.69
N THR A 10 -3.70 3.15 2.52
CA THR A 10 -3.54 4.49 1.94
C THR A 10 -2.61 5.34 2.80
N LEU A 11 -2.86 5.38 4.11
CA LEU A 11 -2.04 6.13 5.06
C LEU A 11 -0.59 5.66 5.06
N GLU A 12 -0.37 4.34 5.02
CA GLU A 12 0.99 3.81 4.98
C GLU A 12 1.73 4.11 3.68
N ILE A 13 1.05 4.09 2.53
CA ILE A 13 1.69 4.46 1.26
C ILE A 13 2.06 5.94 1.27
N LEU A 14 1.13 6.81 1.69
CA LEU A 14 1.35 8.26 1.70
C LEU A 14 2.40 8.71 2.72
N ASN A 15 2.60 7.97 3.81
CA ASN A 15 3.59 8.29 4.84
C ASN A 15 5.00 7.75 4.54
N ILE A 16 5.21 7.06 3.41
CA ILE A 16 6.55 6.60 3.05
C ILE A 16 7.41 7.77 2.59
N GLN A 17 8.51 7.96 3.29
CA GLN A 17 9.52 8.94 2.90
C GLN A 17 10.50 8.33 1.89
N GLY A 18 10.82 9.10 0.85
CA GLY A 18 11.76 8.71 -0.19
C GLY A 18 11.14 7.84 -1.30
N LYS A 19 12.01 7.12 -2.00
CA LYS A 19 11.64 6.26 -3.13
C LYS A 19 11.39 4.85 -2.64
N PHE A 20 10.41 4.18 -3.22
CA PHE A 20 10.06 2.79 -2.90
C PHE A 20 9.60 2.05 -4.14
N THR A 21 9.73 0.73 -4.11
CA THR A 21 9.19 -0.20 -5.10
C THR A 21 7.85 -0.77 -4.61
N LYS A 22 7.06 -1.33 -5.54
CA LYS A 22 5.84 -2.06 -5.18
C LYS A 22 6.13 -3.19 -4.20
N GLU A 23 7.17 -3.97 -4.47
CA GLU A 23 7.55 -5.13 -3.65
C GLU A 23 7.87 -4.73 -2.20
N GLU A 24 8.62 -3.64 -2.00
CA GLU A 24 8.95 -3.12 -0.67
C GLU A 24 7.69 -2.76 0.13
N ILE A 25 6.74 -2.07 -0.51
CA ILE A 25 5.47 -1.70 0.14
C ILE A 25 4.62 -2.91 0.44
N ILE A 26 4.46 -3.81 -0.52
CA ILE A 26 3.66 -5.02 -0.35
C ILE A 26 4.23 -5.84 0.82
N LYS A 27 5.56 -5.99 0.90
CA LYS A 27 6.22 -6.68 2.01
C LYS A 27 5.99 -5.99 3.36
N LYS A 28 6.12 -4.65 3.42
CA LYS A 28 5.89 -3.86 4.64
C LYS A 28 4.45 -3.98 5.12
N LEU A 29 3.47 -3.79 4.22
CA LEU A 29 2.04 -3.85 4.54
C LEU A 29 1.59 -5.26 4.91
N LYS A 30 2.05 -6.29 4.18
CA LYS A 30 1.80 -7.69 4.54
C LYS A 30 2.25 -7.97 5.97
N LYS A 31 3.50 -7.61 6.31
CA LYS A 31 4.03 -7.80 7.67
C LYS A 31 3.16 -7.10 8.71
N LYS A 32 2.80 -5.84 8.48
CA LYS A 32 1.96 -5.05 9.40
C LYS A 32 0.59 -5.69 9.62
N MET A 33 -0.11 -6.09 8.55
CA MET A 33 -1.46 -6.66 8.66
C MET A 33 -1.51 -8.03 9.30
N ILE A 34 -0.46 -8.84 9.14
CA ILE A 34 -0.32 -10.11 9.87
C ILE A 34 -0.16 -9.82 11.37
N THR A 35 0.67 -8.83 11.72
CA THR A 35 0.88 -8.42 13.13
C THR A 35 -0.39 -7.84 13.75
N ASP A 36 -1.12 -7.01 13.00
CA ASP A 36 -2.30 -6.28 13.49
C ASP A 36 -3.61 -7.09 13.38
N GLY A 37 -3.58 -8.26 12.73
CA GLY A 37 -4.77 -9.11 12.49
C GLY A 37 -5.83 -8.47 11.59
N THR A 38 -5.43 -7.55 10.71
CA THR A 38 -6.31 -6.63 9.95
C THR A 38 -6.53 -7.03 8.48
N THR A 39 -6.40 -8.31 8.13
CA THR A 39 -6.53 -8.79 6.74
C THR A 39 -7.96 -8.77 6.19
N ASP A 40 -8.97 -8.46 7.01
CA ASP A 40 -10.39 -8.39 6.62
C ASP A 40 -10.88 -9.64 5.86
N GLY A 41 -10.38 -10.82 6.25
CA GLY A 41 -10.71 -12.09 5.61
C GLY A 41 -10.11 -12.31 4.21
N MET A 42 -9.29 -11.39 3.70
CA MET A 42 -8.57 -11.58 2.44
C MET A 42 -7.47 -12.62 2.55
N SER A 43 -7.34 -13.44 1.52
CA SER A 43 -6.14 -14.25 1.30
C SER A 43 -4.93 -13.38 0.97
N TYR A 44 -3.74 -13.93 1.13
CA TYR A 44 -2.48 -13.23 0.83
C TYR A 44 -2.42 -12.67 -0.59
N ASN A 45 -2.90 -13.44 -1.59
CA ASN A 45 -2.89 -13.03 -2.99
C ASN A 45 -3.87 -11.88 -3.24
N GLN A 46 -5.05 -11.92 -2.62
CA GLN A 46 -6.04 -10.85 -2.73
C GLN A 46 -5.51 -9.55 -2.13
N LEU A 47 -4.85 -9.64 -0.98
CA LEU A 47 -4.27 -8.47 -0.32
C LEU A 47 -3.17 -7.84 -1.17
N GLU A 48 -2.30 -8.65 -1.76
CA GLU A 48 -1.25 -8.19 -2.67
C GLU A 48 -1.82 -7.46 -3.88
N THR A 49 -2.75 -8.09 -4.60
CA THR A 49 -3.42 -7.45 -5.74
C THR A 49 -4.16 -6.18 -5.33
N TYR A 50 -4.75 -6.14 -4.13
CA TYR A 50 -5.42 -4.96 -3.62
C TYR A 50 -4.43 -3.81 -3.37
N ILE A 51 -3.30 -4.08 -2.73
CA ILE A 51 -2.23 -3.10 -2.48
C ILE A 51 -1.68 -2.58 -3.82
N GLU A 52 -1.40 -3.46 -4.79
CA GLU A 52 -0.89 -3.08 -6.11
C GLU A 52 -1.82 -2.09 -6.81
N LYS A 53 -3.11 -2.44 -6.89
CA LYS A 53 -4.13 -1.55 -7.48
C LYS A 53 -4.22 -0.23 -6.74
N LYS A 54 -4.10 -0.26 -5.41
CA LYS A 54 -4.16 0.95 -4.60
C LYS A 54 -2.98 1.88 -4.89
N ILE A 55 -1.76 1.35 -4.97
CA ILE A 55 -0.57 2.13 -5.35
C ILE A 55 -0.76 2.77 -6.74
N ASP A 56 -1.20 1.99 -7.73
CA ASP A 56 -1.41 2.51 -9.07
C ASP A 56 -2.49 3.61 -9.09
N SER A 57 -3.63 3.43 -8.40
CA SER A 57 -4.64 4.47 -8.29
C SER A 57 -4.11 5.74 -7.60
N LEU A 58 -3.33 5.61 -6.52
CA LEU A 58 -2.74 6.78 -5.85
C LEU A 58 -1.80 7.54 -6.80
N ALA A 59 -1.06 6.84 -7.65
CA ALA A 59 -0.22 7.46 -8.66
C ALA A 59 -1.04 8.12 -9.78
N GLU A 60 -2.11 7.49 -10.25
CA GLU A 60 -3.03 8.03 -11.25
C GLU A 60 -3.70 9.33 -10.79
N TYR A 61 -4.07 9.42 -9.51
CA TYR A 61 -4.61 10.64 -8.91
C TYR A 61 -3.55 11.68 -8.52
N GLY A 62 -2.26 11.42 -8.80
CA GLY A 62 -1.16 12.34 -8.49
C GLY A 62 -0.87 12.50 -6.99
N LEU A 63 -1.35 11.58 -6.15
CA LEU A 63 -1.08 11.58 -4.70
C LEU A 63 0.31 11.05 -4.37
N ILE A 64 0.88 10.23 -5.26
CA ILE A 64 2.28 9.81 -5.24
C ILE A 64 2.86 9.93 -6.64
N GLY A 65 4.16 10.19 -6.74
CA GLY A 65 4.89 10.14 -7.99
C GLY A 65 5.19 8.70 -8.40
N LYS A 66 5.28 8.46 -9.71
CA LYS A 66 5.67 7.18 -10.31
C LYS A 66 6.73 7.42 -11.39
N THR A 67 7.76 6.57 -11.37
CA THR A 67 8.74 6.39 -12.44
C THR A 67 8.57 4.98 -13.02
N THR A 68 9.43 4.61 -13.98
CA THR A 68 9.47 3.24 -14.50
C THR A 68 9.76 2.19 -13.42
N VAL A 69 10.47 2.55 -12.34
CA VAL A 69 10.97 1.60 -11.33
C VAL A 69 10.44 1.90 -9.93
N TYR A 70 10.38 3.17 -9.56
CA TYR A 70 10.06 3.65 -8.22
C TYR A 70 8.79 4.48 -8.17
N TYR A 71 8.19 4.47 -6.99
CA TYR A 71 7.17 5.40 -6.53
C TYR A 71 7.79 6.27 -5.43
N PHE A 72 7.22 7.45 -5.19
CA PHE A 72 7.70 8.38 -4.18
C PHE A 72 6.60 9.33 -3.73
N SER A 73 6.67 9.85 -2.51
CA SER A 73 5.81 10.95 -2.08
C SER A 73 6.10 12.18 -2.94
N VAL A 74 5.04 12.86 -3.38
CA VAL A 74 5.12 14.21 -3.96
C VAL A 74 5.39 15.24 -2.87
#